data_AF-A0A1C5VZD7-F1
#
_entry.id   AF-A0A1C5VZD7-F1
#
_cell.length_a   1.000
_cell.length_b   1.000
_cell.length_c   1.000
_cell.angle_alpha   90.00
_cell.angle_beta   90.00
_cell.angle_gamma   90.00
#
_symmetry.space_group_name_H-M   'P 1'
#
loop_
_entity.id
_entity.type
_entity.pdbx_description
1 polymer ?
#
loop_
_entity_poly.entity_id
_entity_poly.type
_entity_poly.pdbx_seq_one_letter_code
_entity_poly.pdbx_strand_id
1 'polypeptide(L)'
;MPKKYIYADSADNFEILLYRCLSYLYETRTRTVGTSINEILELCHCSIYSKGNRENTHRIKALFNIFIVRSDLTWDNQCDYKSLNNVNANAHLRFKVNKAVFDPPDNFVILYDTEWDKLMSISNRLSKSILLRVYLYIKSWNFQNTKIITESVCGCYKKETAIAEELHMSVRQLDNYLKALCDNGLIIKHITGSYKKNGKVYNAPNVYVLSSDLNVQQHIQEAVDRLKYTYKVDEFLPIIHKNKKIRKD
;
A
#
# COMPACT_ATOMS: atom_id res chain seq x y z
N MET A 1 9.34 0.68 -3.21
CA MET A 1 8.47 1.86 -3.42
C MET A 1 8.70 2.90 -2.33
N PRO A 2 8.75 4.22 -2.66
CA PRO A 2 9.03 5.28 -1.69
C PRO A 2 7.96 5.39 -0.61
N LYS A 3 8.36 5.52 0.67
CA LYS A 3 7.43 5.75 1.79
C LYS A 3 6.57 7.01 1.60
N LYS A 4 7.06 8.04 0.88
CA LYS A 4 6.26 9.26 0.59
C LYS A 4 4.92 8.93 -0.08
N TYR A 5 4.84 7.87 -0.89
CA TYR A 5 3.58 7.48 -1.53
C TYR A 5 2.59 6.79 -0.60
N ILE A 6 3.03 6.38 0.60
CA ILE A 6 2.17 5.79 1.63
C ILE A 6 1.50 6.90 2.47
N TYR A 7 2.25 7.96 2.79
CA TYR A 7 1.83 8.98 3.76
C TYR A 7 1.49 10.34 3.13
N ALA A 8 1.82 10.59 1.86
CA ALA A 8 1.53 11.88 1.24
C ALA A 8 0.01 12.11 1.07
N ASP A 9 -0.36 13.38 1.26
CA ASP A 9 -1.70 13.95 1.04
C ASP A 9 -2.12 13.99 -0.45
N SER A 10 -1.40 13.31 -1.35
CA SER A 10 -1.64 13.47 -2.77
C SER A 10 -3.03 12.92 -3.13
N ALA A 11 -3.88 13.82 -3.62
CA ALA A 11 -5.16 13.51 -4.27
C ALA A 11 -5.04 12.45 -5.39
N ASP A 12 -3.82 12.15 -5.84
CA ASP A 12 -3.51 11.17 -6.86
C ASP A 12 -2.76 9.94 -6.32
N ASN A 13 -3.46 9.09 -5.54
CA ASN A 13 -2.98 7.73 -5.21
C ASN A 13 -2.61 6.92 -6.46
N PHE A 14 -2.96 7.35 -7.67
CA PHE A 14 -2.57 6.69 -8.92
C PHE A 14 -1.07 6.80 -9.23
N GLU A 15 -0.37 7.80 -8.67
CA GLU A 15 1.10 7.93 -8.79
C GLU A 15 1.81 6.67 -8.26
N ILE A 16 1.30 6.08 -7.17
CA ILE A 16 1.86 4.86 -6.58
C ILE A 16 1.69 3.64 -7.50
N LEU A 17 0.57 3.54 -8.22
CA LEU A 17 0.31 2.47 -9.18
C LEU A 17 1.23 2.60 -10.38
N LEU A 18 1.32 3.82 -10.95
CA LEU A 18 2.18 4.06 -12.11
C LEU A 18 3.64 3.78 -11.76
N TYR A 19 4.12 4.29 -10.62
CA TYR A 19 5.46 3.99 -10.13
C TYR A 19 5.70 2.48 -10.09
N ARG A 20 4.77 1.70 -9.52
CA ARG A 20 4.93 0.25 -9.43
C ARG A 20 4.93 -0.44 -10.79
N CYS A 21 4.06 -0.03 -11.71
CA CYS A 21 4.03 -0.58 -13.07
C CYS A 21 5.36 -0.35 -13.78
N LEU A 22 5.92 0.85 -13.66
CA LEU A 22 7.22 1.17 -14.25
C LEU A 22 8.35 0.37 -13.60
N SER A 23 8.33 0.17 -12.28
CA SER A 23 9.27 -0.73 -11.61
C SER A 23 9.10 -2.19 -12.04
N TYR A 24 7.86 -2.64 -12.29
CA TYR A 24 7.56 -4.00 -12.75
C TYR A 24 8.06 -4.25 -14.18
N LEU A 25 7.92 -3.25 -15.05
CA LEU A 25 8.36 -3.29 -16.46
C LEU A 25 9.84 -2.90 -16.65
N TYR A 26 10.59 -2.66 -15.57
CA TYR A 26 11.97 -2.18 -15.66
C TYR A 26 12.92 -3.27 -16.15
N GLU A 27 13.59 -3.00 -17.27
CA GLU A 27 14.61 -3.91 -17.81
C GLU A 27 16.00 -3.50 -17.33
N THR A 28 16.61 -4.32 -16.46
CA THR A 28 17.91 -4.00 -15.84
C THR A 28 19.05 -3.87 -16.85
N ARG A 29 19.02 -4.66 -17.94
CA ARG A 29 20.08 -4.69 -18.96
C ARG A 29 20.16 -3.40 -19.76
N THR A 30 19.01 -2.91 -20.21
CA THR A 30 18.88 -1.68 -21.02
C THR A 30 18.74 -0.44 -20.14
N ARG A 31 18.43 -0.62 -18.85
CA ARG A 31 18.10 0.43 -17.88
C ARG A 31 16.92 1.30 -18.34
N THR A 32 16.00 0.69 -19.08
CA THR A 32 14.82 1.36 -19.61
C THR A 32 13.54 0.65 -19.19
N VAL A 33 12.44 1.39 -19.29
CA VAL A 33 11.08 0.85 -19.29
C VAL A 33 10.54 1.03 -20.69
N GLY A 34 10.16 -0.07 -21.34
CA GLY A 34 9.35 -0.05 -22.56
C GLY A 34 7.91 -0.34 -22.19
N THR A 35 6.96 0.51 -22.59
CA THR A 35 5.55 0.28 -22.28
C THR A 35 4.60 0.95 -23.27
N SER A 36 3.30 0.78 -23.06
CA SER A 36 2.23 1.57 -23.68
C SER A 36 1.21 2.02 -22.61
N ILE A 37 0.36 2.98 -22.93
CA ILE A 37 -0.69 3.41 -21.96
C ILE A 37 -1.67 2.26 -21.70
N ASN A 38 -1.99 1.47 -22.72
CA ASN A 38 -2.88 0.32 -22.56
C ASN A 38 -2.26 -0.76 -21.65
N GLU A 39 -0.98 -1.05 -21.79
CA GLU A 39 -0.29 -2.00 -20.90
C GLU A 39 -0.32 -1.54 -19.44
N ILE A 40 -0.09 -0.24 -19.18
CA ILE A 40 -0.22 0.32 -17.81
C ILE A 40 -1.65 0.18 -17.28
N LEU A 41 -2.67 0.44 -18.11
CA LEU A 41 -4.07 0.27 -17.73
C LEU A 41 -4.40 -1.19 -17.38
N GLU A 42 -3.88 -2.14 -18.16
CA GLU A 42 -4.03 -3.58 -17.91
C GLU A 42 -3.36 -3.98 -16.59
N LEU A 43 -2.12 -3.58 -16.35
CA LEU A 43 -1.39 -3.85 -15.11
C LEU A 43 -2.09 -3.27 -13.87
N CYS A 44 -2.72 -2.11 -14.01
CA CYS A 44 -3.49 -1.48 -12.93
C CYS A 44 -4.93 -2.01 -12.81
N HIS A 45 -5.33 -3.00 -13.63
CA HIS A 45 -6.71 -3.48 -13.76
C HIS A 45 -7.74 -2.35 -13.95
N CYS A 46 -7.34 -1.28 -14.61
CA CYS A 46 -8.21 -0.18 -14.98
C CYS A 46 -8.86 -0.53 -16.32
N SER A 47 -10.04 -1.18 -16.28
CA SER A 47 -10.65 -1.79 -17.48
C SER A 47 -10.69 -0.84 -18.70
N ILE A 48 -10.28 -1.34 -19.87
CA ILE A 48 -10.33 -0.63 -21.16
C ILE A 48 -11.78 -0.41 -21.63
N TYR A 49 -12.73 -1.23 -21.16
CA TYR A 49 -14.10 -1.35 -21.69
C TYR A 49 -15.17 -0.47 -21.02
N SER A 50 -14.80 0.52 -20.21
CA SER A 50 -15.77 1.43 -19.56
C SER A 50 -15.49 2.91 -19.85
N LYS A 51 -16.50 3.77 -19.67
CA LYS A 51 -16.41 5.24 -19.83
C LYS A 51 -15.25 5.89 -19.05
N GLY A 52 -14.70 5.22 -18.02
CA GLY A 52 -13.54 5.67 -17.25
C GLY A 52 -12.17 5.51 -17.94
N ASN A 53 -12.07 4.85 -19.10
CA ASN A 53 -10.80 4.63 -19.80
C ASN A 53 -10.16 5.96 -20.27
N ARG A 54 -10.96 6.87 -20.84
CA ARG A 54 -10.43 8.15 -21.32
C ARG A 54 -9.85 9.00 -20.19
N GLU A 55 -10.51 9.03 -19.04
CA GLU A 55 -10.04 9.73 -17.85
C GLU A 55 -8.74 9.12 -17.31
N ASN A 56 -8.69 7.79 -17.16
CA ASN A 56 -7.48 7.11 -16.70
C ASN A 56 -6.31 7.27 -17.70
N THR A 57 -6.57 7.24 -19.01
CA THR A 57 -5.59 7.54 -20.05
C THR A 57 -5.03 8.95 -19.90
N HIS A 58 -5.90 9.96 -19.72
CA HIS A 58 -5.45 11.34 -19.49
C HIS A 58 -4.65 11.47 -18.19
N ARG A 59 -5.05 10.77 -17.13
CA ARG A 59 -4.34 10.74 -15.85
C ARG A 59 -2.95 10.13 -15.96
N ILE A 60 -2.81 8.99 -16.65
CA ILE A 60 -1.51 8.35 -16.92
C ILE A 60 -0.59 9.30 -17.69
N LYS A 61 -1.11 9.94 -18.75
CA LYS A 61 -0.35 10.94 -19.52
C LYS A 61 0.09 12.11 -18.64
N ALA A 62 -0.79 12.63 -17.79
CA ALA A 62 -0.46 13.73 -16.87
C ALA A 62 0.63 13.31 -15.88
N LEU A 63 0.55 12.10 -15.31
CA LEU A 63 1.56 11.58 -14.37
C LEU A 63 2.92 11.35 -15.04
N PHE A 64 2.95 10.83 -16.26
CA PHE A 64 4.20 10.74 -17.02
C PHE A 64 4.83 12.12 -17.24
N ASN A 65 4.04 13.14 -17.60
CA ASN A 65 4.55 14.51 -17.71
C ASN A 65 5.12 15.00 -16.37
N ILE A 66 4.44 14.72 -15.26
CA ILE A 66 4.93 15.07 -13.91
C ILE A 66 6.26 14.37 -13.62
N PHE A 67 6.38 13.07 -13.90
CA PHE A 67 7.62 12.31 -13.70
C PHE A 67 8.77 12.81 -14.57
N ILE A 68 8.49 13.22 -15.80
CA ILE A 68 9.50 13.83 -16.70
C ILE A 68 9.96 15.17 -16.15
N VAL A 69 9.03 16.06 -15.76
CA VAL A 69 9.35 17.38 -15.19
C VAL A 69 10.14 17.25 -13.89
N ARG A 70 9.83 16.26 -13.06
CA ARG A 70 10.57 15.95 -11.82
C ARG A 70 11.91 15.26 -12.04
N SER A 71 12.25 14.90 -13.29
CA SER A 71 13.43 14.09 -13.62
C SER A 71 13.44 12.71 -12.95
N ASP A 72 12.25 12.18 -12.66
CA ASP A 72 12.05 10.79 -12.25
C ASP A 72 12.23 9.86 -13.46
N LEU A 73 11.79 10.33 -14.64
CA LEU A 73 11.91 9.67 -15.93
C LEU A 73 12.53 10.59 -16.98
N THR A 74 13.20 10.00 -17.98
CA THR A 74 13.58 10.67 -19.23
C THR A 74 12.92 9.93 -20.39
N TRP A 75 12.12 10.63 -21.20
CA TRP A 75 11.46 10.03 -22.36
C TRP A 75 12.46 9.85 -23.50
N ASP A 76 12.89 8.61 -23.72
CA ASP A 76 14.01 8.26 -24.59
C ASP A 76 13.66 8.39 -26.08
N ASN A 77 12.44 8.00 -26.45
CA ASN A 77 11.94 8.09 -27.83
C ASN A 77 10.97 9.27 -28.04
N GLN A 78 11.18 10.37 -27.32
CA GLN A 78 10.33 11.57 -27.44
C GLN A 78 10.31 12.13 -28.87
N CYS A 79 11.43 12.10 -29.59
CA CYS A 79 11.54 12.65 -30.96
C CYS A 79 10.58 11.99 -31.96
N ASP A 80 10.13 10.76 -31.68
CA ASP A 80 9.18 10.03 -32.53
C ASP A 80 7.74 10.56 -32.36
N TYR A 81 7.50 11.45 -31.39
CA TYR A 81 6.18 11.93 -31.01
C TYR A 81 6.15 13.45 -30.83
N LYS A 82 5.04 14.08 -31.25
CA LYS A 82 4.84 15.53 -31.07
C LYS A 82 4.64 15.92 -29.60
N SER A 83 3.86 15.14 -28.87
CA SER A 83 3.59 15.36 -27.44
C SER A 83 2.93 14.13 -26.83
N LEU A 84 3.14 13.90 -25.54
CA LEU A 84 2.52 12.77 -24.83
C LEU A 84 0.98 12.86 -24.81
N ASN A 85 0.44 14.08 -24.83
CA ASN A 85 -1.01 14.31 -24.89
C ASN A 85 -1.63 13.73 -26.17
N ASN A 86 -0.89 13.74 -27.27
CA ASN A 86 -1.34 13.28 -28.58
C ASN A 86 -0.94 11.83 -28.91
N VAL A 87 -0.20 11.15 -28.02
CA VAL A 87 0.21 9.77 -28.23
C VAL A 87 -0.99 8.82 -28.17
N ASN A 88 -1.07 7.88 -29.13
CA ASN A 88 -2.02 6.77 -29.12
C ASN A 88 -1.74 5.85 -27.92
N ALA A 89 -2.79 5.32 -27.28
CA ALA A 89 -2.66 4.44 -26.13
C ALA A 89 -1.81 3.18 -26.39
N ASN A 90 -1.73 2.71 -27.63
CA ASN A 90 -0.90 1.57 -28.05
C ASN A 90 0.52 1.94 -28.50
N ALA A 91 0.89 3.23 -28.53
CA ALA A 91 2.21 3.61 -28.97
C ALA A 91 3.29 3.09 -28.01
N HIS A 92 4.42 2.65 -28.57
CA HIS A 92 5.56 2.20 -27.79
C HIS A 92 6.28 3.40 -27.17
N LEU A 93 6.17 3.55 -25.86
CA LEU A 93 6.86 4.56 -25.07
C LEU A 93 8.09 3.94 -24.43
N ARG A 94 9.24 4.62 -24.53
CA ARG A 94 10.47 4.21 -23.87
C ARG A 94 10.96 5.27 -22.92
N PHE A 95 11.20 4.88 -21.67
CA PHE A 95 11.71 5.78 -20.64
C PHE A 95 13.01 5.26 -20.05
N LYS A 96 13.98 6.14 -19.81
CA LYS A 96 15.08 5.90 -18.88
C LYS A 96 14.61 6.29 -17.48
N VAL A 97 14.85 5.44 -16.49
CA VAL A 97 14.43 5.68 -15.10
C VAL A 97 15.56 6.27 -14.27
N ASN A 98 15.24 7.20 -13.40
CA ASN A 98 16.18 7.68 -12.39
C ASN A 98 16.28 6.68 -11.24
N LYS A 99 17.38 5.92 -11.17
CA LYS A 99 17.59 4.91 -10.14
C LYS A 99 17.54 5.47 -8.72
N ALA A 100 17.95 6.72 -8.49
CA ALA A 100 17.90 7.33 -7.16
C ALA A 100 16.46 7.60 -6.68
N VAL A 101 15.46 7.48 -7.58
CA VAL A 101 14.03 7.57 -7.27
C VAL A 101 13.36 6.18 -7.32
N PHE A 102 13.77 5.34 -8.28
CA PHE A 102 13.18 4.03 -8.53
C PHE A 102 13.77 2.89 -7.68
N ASP A 103 14.99 3.05 -7.16
CA ASP A 103 15.70 2.07 -6.33
C ASP A 103 16.58 2.70 -5.22
N PRO A 104 16.00 3.40 -4.23
CA PRO A 104 16.78 4.12 -3.22
C PRO A 104 16.91 3.29 -1.93
N PRO A 105 18.08 3.32 -1.27
CA PRO A 105 18.41 2.37 -0.22
C PRO A 105 17.62 2.58 1.09
N ASP A 106 17.30 3.81 1.49
CA ASP A 106 17.02 4.10 2.92
C ASP A 106 15.57 4.47 3.29
N ASN A 107 14.60 4.45 2.37
CA ASN A 107 13.22 4.95 2.65
C ASN A 107 12.11 4.18 1.92
N PHE A 108 12.29 2.87 1.74
CA PHE A 108 11.48 2.09 0.80
C PHE A 108 10.77 0.92 1.47
N VAL A 109 9.58 0.62 0.95
CA VAL A 109 8.88 -0.63 1.18
C VAL A 109 9.03 -1.49 -0.06
N ILE A 110 9.62 -2.68 0.08
CA ILE A 110 9.72 -3.65 -1.01
C ILE A 110 8.35 -4.25 -1.25
N LEU A 111 7.89 -4.27 -2.50
CA LEU A 111 6.66 -4.95 -2.91
C LEU A 111 7.06 -6.02 -3.92
N TYR A 112 6.92 -7.29 -3.54
CA TYR A 112 7.25 -8.41 -4.43
C TYR A 112 6.22 -8.51 -5.56
N ASP A 113 6.62 -9.07 -6.69
CA ASP A 113 5.73 -9.24 -7.85
C ASP A 113 4.52 -10.13 -7.49
N THR A 114 4.73 -11.18 -6.71
CA THR A 114 3.65 -12.06 -6.23
C THR A 114 2.63 -11.34 -5.35
N GLU A 115 3.06 -10.37 -4.53
CA GLU A 115 2.16 -9.55 -3.73
C GLU A 115 1.39 -8.55 -4.60
N TRP A 116 2.07 -7.98 -5.61
CA TRP A 116 1.45 -7.09 -6.58
C TRP A 116 0.36 -7.82 -7.39
N ASP A 117 0.67 -8.97 -7.98
CA ASP A 117 -0.26 -9.76 -8.77
C ASP A 117 -1.51 -10.11 -7.94
N LYS A 118 -1.29 -10.49 -6.68
CA LYS A 118 -2.37 -10.81 -5.74
C LYS A 118 -3.22 -9.59 -5.37
N LEU A 119 -2.63 -8.41 -5.17
CA LEU A 119 -3.39 -7.16 -4.95
C LEU A 119 -4.24 -6.79 -6.17
N MET A 120 -3.66 -6.95 -7.35
CA MET A 120 -4.28 -6.64 -8.62
C MET A 120 -5.40 -7.62 -8.99
N SER A 121 -5.31 -8.89 -8.58
CA SER A 121 -6.34 -9.90 -8.80
C SER A 121 -7.59 -9.78 -7.90
N ILE A 122 -7.55 -8.98 -6.82
CA ILE A 122 -8.69 -8.83 -5.90
C ILE A 122 -9.91 -8.28 -6.65
N SER A 123 -10.92 -9.12 -6.88
CA SER A 123 -12.13 -8.77 -7.63
C SER A 123 -13.14 -8.02 -6.74
N ASN A 124 -12.96 -6.72 -6.57
CA ASN A 124 -13.93 -5.87 -5.87
C ASN A 124 -13.98 -4.46 -6.48
N ARG A 125 -14.98 -3.66 -6.06
CA ARG A 125 -15.13 -2.26 -6.48
C ARG A 125 -14.20 -1.30 -5.73
N LEU A 126 -13.23 -1.80 -4.96
CA LEU A 126 -12.31 -0.96 -4.21
C LEU A 126 -11.27 -0.36 -5.15
N SER A 127 -10.81 0.85 -4.83
CA SER A 127 -9.75 1.49 -5.60
C SER A 127 -8.44 0.73 -5.41
N LYS A 128 -7.84 0.25 -6.51
CA LYS A 128 -6.56 -0.46 -6.49
C LYS A 128 -5.43 0.37 -5.91
N SER A 129 -5.44 1.68 -6.16
CA SER A 129 -4.43 2.58 -5.63
C SER A 129 -4.52 2.72 -4.11
N ILE A 130 -5.74 2.78 -3.56
CA ILE A 130 -5.96 2.85 -2.12
C ILE A 130 -5.67 1.50 -1.46
N LEU A 131 -6.08 0.40 -2.09
CA LEU A 131 -5.80 -0.97 -1.63
C LEU A 131 -4.29 -1.20 -1.50
N LEU A 132 -3.53 -0.81 -2.53
CA LEU A 132 -2.07 -0.84 -2.51
C LEU A 132 -1.49 0.03 -1.40
N ARG A 133 -1.99 1.27 -1.25
CA ARG A 133 -1.52 2.20 -0.21
C ARG A 133 -1.72 1.63 1.20
N VAL A 134 -2.90 1.06 1.48
CA VAL A 134 -3.20 0.42 2.78
C VAL A 134 -2.28 -0.78 3.01
N TYR A 135 -2.09 -1.64 2.01
CA TYR A 135 -1.18 -2.78 2.12
C TYR A 135 0.25 -2.36 2.43
N LEU A 136 0.77 -1.37 1.69
CA LEU A 136 2.12 -0.84 1.91
C LEU A 136 2.28 -0.17 3.27
N TYR A 137 1.24 0.46 3.81
CA TYR A 137 1.24 0.99 5.17
C TYR A 137 1.42 -0.13 6.20
N ILE A 138 0.66 -1.22 6.12
CA ILE A 138 0.83 -2.35 7.03
C ILE A 138 2.21 -3.00 6.85
N LYS A 139 2.66 -3.14 5.60
CA LYS A 139 3.97 -3.66 5.28
C LYS A 139 5.10 -2.79 5.85
N SER A 140 4.94 -1.46 5.86
CA SER A 140 5.99 -0.55 6.37
C SER A 140 6.27 -0.76 7.86
N TRP A 141 5.30 -1.21 8.65
CA TRP A 141 5.47 -1.57 10.07
C TRP A 141 6.27 -2.87 10.24
N ASN A 142 6.07 -3.84 9.36
CA ASN A 142 6.77 -5.13 9.39
C ASN A 142 8.20 -5.07 8.80
N PHE A 143 8.65 -3.92 8.31
CA PHE A 143 9.96 -3.76 7.64
C PHE A 143 10.78 -2.58 8.20
N GLN A 144 10.47 -2.04 9.38
CA GLN A 144 11.21 -0.89 9.94
C GLN A 144 12.62 -1.29 10.39
N ASN A 145 13.56 -1.25 9.44
CA ASN A 145 14.99 -1.25 9.65
C ASN A 145 15.58 0.17 9.50
N THR A 146 14.90 1.19 10.03
CA THR A 146 15.38 2.59 9.99
C THR A 146 15.49 3.15 11.40
N LYS A 147 16.67 2.90 12.01
CA LYS A 147 17.42 3.60 13.09
C LYS A 147 16.73 4.36 14.24
N ILE A 148 15.44 4.64 14.25
CA ILE A 148 14.78 5.33 15.36
C ILE A 148 13.39 4.72 15.56
N ILE A 149 13.15 4.26 16.79
CA ILE A 149 11.88 3.81 17.40
C ILE A 149 11.58 2.30 17.27
N THR A 150 12.12 1.56 18.26
CA THR A 150 11.86 0.17 18.69
C THR A 150 12.66 -0.96 18.02
N GLU A 151 13.43 -1.67 18.83
CA GLU A 151 14.49 -2.62 18.47
C GLU A 151 14.02 -3.99 17.92
N SER A 152 12.76 -4.13 17.49
CA SER A 152 12.30 -5.36 16.81
C SER A 152 11.21 -5.08 15.79
N VAL A 153 11.32 -5.76 14.65
CA VAL A 153 10.23 -5.89 13.67
C VAL A 153 9.05 -6.56 14.37
N CYS A 154 7.86 -5.96 14.29
CA CYS A 154 6.64 -6.54 14.86
C CYS A 154 5.41 -6.15 14.04
N GLY A 155 4.26 -6.77 14.37
CA GLY A 155 3.00 -6.48 13.69
C GLY A 155 2.53 -5.03 13.86
N CYS A 156 1.75 -4.53 12.90
CA CYS A 156 1.13 -3.21 13.02
C CYS A 156 0.07 -3.23 14.13
N TYR A 157 0.34 -2.59 15.27
CA TYR A 157 -0.53 -2.52 16.44
C TYR A 157 -1.15 -1.13 16.65
N LYS A 158 -1.20 -0.30 15.60
CA LYS A 158 -1.76 1.05 15.67
C LYS A 158 -3.29 0.99 15.67
N LYS A 159 -3.94 1.92 16.38
CA LYS A 159 -5.40 2.08 16.34
C LYS A 159 -5.87 2.39 14.93
N GLU A 160 -6.95 1.73 14.49
CA GLU A 160 -7.54 1.94 13.16
C GLU A 160 -7.94 3.40 12.93
N THR A 161 -8.35 4.14 13.97
CA THR A 161 -8.62 5.58 13.87
C THR A 161 -7.38 6.37 13.46
N ALA A 162 -6.22 6.04 14.01
CA ALA A 162 -4.97 6.73 13.70
C ALA A 162 -4.40 6.29 12.34
N ILE A 163 -4.58 5.02 11.95
CA ILE A 163 -4.24 4.56 10.59
C ILE A 163 -5.09 5.30 9.56
N ALA A 164 -6.40 5.40 9.80
CA ALA A 164 -7.33 6.05 8.90
C ALA A 164 -7.01 7.55 8.74
N GLU A 165 -6.65 8.22 9.84
CA GLU A 165 -6.18 9.61 9.85
C GLU A 165 -4.91 9.80 9.01
N GLU A 166 -3.87 8.98 9.22
CA GLU A 166 -2.61 9.05 8.44
C GLU A 166 -2.76 8.67 6.96
N LEU A 167 -3.81 7.93 6.62
CA LEU A 167 -4.15 7.59 5.25
C LEU A 167 -5.25 8.49 4.67
N HIS A 168 -5.67 9.53 5.40
CA HIS A 168 -6.66 10.52 5.00
C HIS A 168 -7.97 9.87 4.48
N MET A 169 -8.47 8.87 5.22
CA MET A 169 -9.72 8.17 4.90
C MET A 169 -10.57 7.96 6.14
N SER A 170 -11.84 7.59 5.95
CA SER A 170 -12.70 7.20 7.07
C SER A 170 -12.30 5.82 7.61
N VAL A 171 -12.54 5.59 8.90
CA VAL A 171 -12.34 4.25 9.53
C VAL A 171 -13.15 3.18 8.80
N ARG A 172 -14.38 3.49 8.37
CA ARG A 172 -15.22 2.57 7.59
C ARG A 172 -14.58 2.19 6.26
N GLN A 173 -13.95 3.15 5.56
CA GLN A 173 -13.23 2.84 4.33
C GLN A 173 -12.03 1.96 4.63
N LEU A 174 -11.20 2.32 5.63
CA LEU A 174 -10.06 1.52 6.06
C LEU A 174 -10.46 0.07 6.37
N ASP A 175 -11.54 -0.12 7.14
CA ASP A 175 -12.04 -1.45 7.50
C ASP A 175 -12.38 -2.30 6.27
N ASN A 176 -12.97 -1.71 5.22
CA ASN A 176 -13.25 -2.41 3.97
C ASN A 176 -11.97 -2.85 3.25
N TYR A 177 -10.93 -2.00 3.22
CA TYR A 177 -9.65 -2.34 2.62
C TYR A 177 -8.91 -3.40 3.43
N LEU A 178 -8.84 -3.26 4.76
CA LEU A 178 -8.23 -4.25 5.64
C LEU A 178 -8.94 -5.60 5.52
N LYS A 179 -10.28 -5.60 5.46
CA LYS A 179 -11.06 -6.83 5.23
C LYS A 179 -10.71 -7.46 3.90
N ALA A 180 -10.68 -6.70 2.81
CA ALA A 180 -10.31 -7.23 1.50
C ALA A 180 -8.89 -7.84 1.49
N LEU A 181 -7.93 -7.20 2.15
CA LEU A 181 -6.57 -7.73 2.30
C LEU A 181 -6.54 -9.02 3.14
N CYS A 182 -7.34 -9.11 4.21
CA CYS A 182 -7.47 -10.32 5.03
C CYS A 182 -8.13 -11.47 4.27
N ASP A 183 -9.28 -11.23 3.64
CA ASP A 183 -10.06 -12.23 2.90
C ASP A 183 -9.24 -12.86 1.77
N ASN A 184 -8.30 -12.10 1.20
CA ASN A 184 -7.41 -12.57 0.15
C ASN A 184 -6.08 -13.09 0.70
N GLY A 185 -5.84 -13.12 2.01
CA GLY A 185 -4.61 -13.65 2.61
C GLY A 185 -3.35 -12.86 2.22
N LEU A 186 -3.44 -11.54 2.15
CA LEU A 186 -2.29 -10.64 2.06
C LEU A 186 -1.81 -10.20 3.44
N ILE A 187 -2.75 -10.07 4.38
CA ILE A 187 -2.47 -9.77 5.78
C ILE A 187 -3.28 -10.70 6.69
N ILE A 188 -2.79 -10.89 7.91
CA ILE A 188 -3.46 -11.59 8.99
C ILE A 188 -3.86 -10.57 10.05
N LYS A 189 -5.11 -10.61 10.49
CA LYS A 189 -5.64 -9.81 11.59
C LYS A 189 -5.71 -10.64 12.86
N HIS A 190 -5.00 -10.22 13.90
CA HIS A 190 -5.16 -10.72 15.25
C HIS A 190 -6.07 -9.79 16.06
N ILE A 191 -7.12 -10.37 16.64
CA ILE A 191 -8.05 -9.68 17.51
C ILE A 191 -7.50 -9.64 18.94
N THR A 192 -6.99 -8.48 19.35
CA THR A 192 -6.29 -8.32 20.64
C THR A 192 -7.21 -8.45 21.85
N GLY A 193 -8.39 -7.82 21.81
CA GLY A 193 -9.34 -7.81 22.94
C GLY A 193 -9.60 -6.42 23.52
N SER A 194 -9.88 -6.34 24.81
CA SER A 194 -10.21 -5.10 25.53
C SER A 194 -9.45 -4.96 26.85
N TYR A 195 -9.36 -3.74 27.37
CA TYR A 195 -8.68 -3.39 28.62
C TYR A 195 -9.53 -2.41 29.44
N LYS A 196 -9.32 -2.40 30.76
CA LYS A 196 -9.98 -1.45 31.67
C LYS A 196 -9.08 -0.24 31.92
N LYS A 197 -9.66 0.96 31.84
CA LYS A 197 -9.02 2.22 32.23
C LYS A 197 -10.05 3.10 32.93
N ASN A 198 -9.76 3.55 34.14
CA ASN A 198 -10.65 4.40 34.95
C ASN A 198 -12.08 3.84 35.09
N GLY A 199 -12.21 2.55 35.37
CA GLY A 199 -13.50 1.86 35.53
C GLY A 199 -14.27 1.60 34.22
N LYS A 200 -13.84 2.15 33.08
CA LYS A 200 -14.42 1.92 31.76
C LYS A 200 -13.61 0.90 30.97
N VAL A 201 -14.28 0.16 30.08
CA VAL A 201 -13.63 -0.85 29.25
C VAL A 201 -13.53 -0.36 27.81
N TYR A 202 -12.36 -0.55 27.20
CA TYR A 202 -12.03 -0.08 25.86
C TYR A 202 -11.43 -1.22 25.03
N ASN A 203 -11.75 -1.30 23.75
CA ASN A 203 -11.08 -2.25 22.86
C ASN A 203 -9.63 -1.79 22.60
N ALA A 204 -8.69 -2.72 22.70
CA ALA A 204 -7.32 -2.51 22.27
C ALA A 204 -7.25 -2.49 20.73
N PRO A 205 -6.21 -1.86 20.15
CA PRO A 205 -5.95 -1.98 18.71
C PRO A 205 -5.80 -3.45 18.31
N ASN A 206 -6.29 -3.81 17.13
CA ASN A 206 -5.95 -5.10 16.53
C ASN A 206 -4.50 -5.09 16.03
N VAL A 207 -3.93 -6.28 15.84
CA VAL A 207 -2.60 -6.43 15.26
C VAL A 207 -2.72 -6.95 13.83
N TYR A 208 -2.00 -6.33 12.90
CA TYR A 208 -1.97 -6.73 11.49
C TYR A 208 -0.54 -7.12 11.08
N VAL A 209 -0.38 -8.32 10.54
CA VAL A 209 0.92 -8.86 10.05
C VAL A 209 0.77 -9.30 8.61
N LEU A 210 1.87 -9.29 7.83
CA LEU A 210 1.86 -9.85 6.49
C LEU A 210 1.65 -11.36 6.52
N SER A 211 0.83 -11.89 5.62
CA SER A 211 0.66 -13.35 5.51
C SER A 211 1.90 -14.06 4.95
N SER A 212 2.78 -13.33 4.26
CA SER A 212 4.05 -13.83 3.71
C SER A 212 5.19 -13.86 4.74
N ASP A 213 4.97 -13.36 5.95
CA ASP A 213 5.97 -13.34 7.00
C ASP A 213 6.19 -14.76 7.56
N LEU A 214 7.45 -15.16 7.72
CA LEU A 214 7.79 -16.47 8.29
C LEU A 214 7.60 -16.51 9.81
N ASN A 215 7.61 -15.34 10.46
CA ASN A 215 7.56 -15.17 11.91
C ASN A 215 6.23 -14.57 12.39
N VAL A 216 5.13 -14.81 11.65
CA VAL A 216 3.80 -14.23 11.94
C VAL A 216 3.43 -14.33 13.42
N GLN A 217 3.51 -15.51 14.01
CA GLN A 217 3.08 -15.71 15.41
C GLN A 217 3.97 -14.94 16.38
N GLN A 218 5.27 -14.90 16.13
CA GLN A 218 6.22 -14.11 16.93
C GLN A 218 5.91 -12.61 16.82
N HIS A 219 5.74 -12.07 15.60
CA HIS A 219 5.46 -10.66 15.41
C HIS A 219 4.07 -10.24 15.95
N ILE A 220 3.09 -11.15 15.95
CA ILE A 220 1.82 -10.95 16.65
C ILE A 220 2.07 -10.86 18.16
N GLN A 221 2.81 -11.81 18.73
CA GLN A 221 3.08 -11.87 20.16
C GLN A 221 3.84 -10.62 20.64
N GLU A 222 4.90 -10.21 19.94
CA GLU A 222 5.66 -8.99 20.27
C GLU A 222 4.79 -7.73 20.22
N ALA A 223 3.90 -7.62 19.24
CA ALA A 223 2.96 -6.52 19.13
C ALA A 223 1.94 -6.52 20.29
N VAL A 224 1.42 -7.71 20.66
CA VAL A 224 0.52 -7.86 21.81
C VAL A 224 1.22 -7.50 23.11
N ASP A 225 2.47 -7.91 23.31
CA ASP A 225 3.23 -7.61 24.54
C ASP A 225 3.53 -6.11 24.66
N ARG A 226 3.82 -5.43 23.55
CA ARG A 226 3.92 -3.97 23.52
C ARG A 226 2.61 -3.29 23.91
N LEU A 227 1.47 -3.81 23.45
CA LEU A 227 0.16 -3.29 23.84
C LEU A 227 -0.12 -3.55 25.33
N LYS A 228 0.21 -4.73 25.85
CA LYS A 228 0.09 -5.07 27.29
C LYS A 228 0.89 -4.11 28.15
N TYR A 229 2.16 -3.89 27.79
CA TYR A 229 3.03 -2.93 28.45
C TYR A 229 2.44 -1.50 28.41
N THR A 230 1.99 -1.06 27.24
CA THR A 230 1.40 0.27 27.02
C THR A 230 0.15 0.51 27.88
N TYR A 231 -0.72 -0.49 27.98
CA TYR A 231 -1.98 -0.39 28.73
C TYR A 231 -1.88 -0.86 30.18
N LYS A 232 -0.71 -1.35 30.62
CA LYS A 232 -0.45 -1.88 31.97
C LYS A 232 -1.42 -3.00 32.35
N VAL A 233 -1.54 -4.00 31.48
CA VAL A 233 -2.37 -5.19 31.70
C VAL A 233 -1.55 -6.45 31.48
N ASP A 234 -1.80 -7.49 32.29
CA ASP A 234 -1.16 -8.80 32.10
C ASP A 234 -1.80 -9.55 30.92
N GLU A 235 -3.12 -9.39 30.77
CA GLU A 235 -3.91 -10.01 29.70
C GLU A 235 -5.05 -9.09 29.24
N PHE A 236 -5.41 -9.23 27.96
CA PHE A 236 -6.57 -8.56 27.40
C PHE A 236 -7.86 -9.36 27.65
N LEU A 237 -8.91 -8.66 28.02
CA LEU A 237 -10.27 -9.20 28.13
C LEU A 237 -10.85 -9.45 26.72
N PRO A 238 -11.96 -10.20 26.60
CA PRO A 238 -12.63 -10.36 25.31
C PRO A 238 -13.10 -9.03 24.72
N ILE A 239 -13.28 -8.97 23.39
CA ILE A 239 -13.81 -7.77 22.71
C ILE A 239 -15.20 -7.41 23.24
N ILE A 240 -15.47 -6.10 23.26
CA ILE A 240 -16.79 -5.56 23.53
C ILE A 240 -17.39 -5.04 22.23
N HIS A 241 -18.61 -5.48 21.91
CA HIS A 241 -19.44 -4.90 20.87
C HIS A 241 -20.76 -4.43 21.48
N LYS A 242 -21.06 -3.13 21.40
CA LYS A 242 -22.32 -2.54 21.91
C LYS A 242 -22.72 -3.11 23.29
N ASN A 243 -21.82 -3.09 24.27
CA ASN A 243 -22.02 -3.61 25.63
C ASN A 243 -22.29 -5.13 25.77
N LYS A 244 -22.08 -5.94 24.73
CA LYS A 244 -22.09 -7.40 24.84
C LYS A 244 -20.67 -7.96 24.70
N LYS A 245 -20.26 -8.78 25.67
CA LYS A 245 -19.01 -9.57 25.61
C LYS A 245 -19.18 -10.64 24.54
N ILE A 246 -18.29 -10.70 23.57
CA ILE A 246 -18.20 -11.84 22.64
C ILE A 246 -17.11 -12.76 23.21
N ARG A 247 -17.44 -14.03 23.48
CA ARG A 247 -16.43 -15.04 23.83
C ARG A 247 -15.57 -15.33 22.59
N LYS A 248 -14.27 -15.51 22.80
CA LYS A 248 -13.36 -15.98 21.75
C LYS A 248 -13.77 -17.40 21.37
N ASP A 249 -14.10 -17.61 20.10
CA ASP A 249 -13.98 -18.92 19.45
C ASP A 249 -12.59 -18.99 18.80
#